data_AF-A0A2S9GIY4-F1
#
_entry.id   AF-A0A2S9GIY4-F1
#
_cell.length_a   1.000
_cell.length_b   1.000
_cell.length_c   1.000
_cell.angle_alpha   90.00
_cell.angle_beta   90.00
_cell.angle_gamma   90.00
#
_symmetry.space_group_name_H-M   'P 1'
#
loop_
_entity.id
_entity.type
_entity.pdbx_description
1 polymer ?
#
loop_
_entity_poly.entity_id
_entity_poly.type
_entity_poly.pdbx_seq_one_letter_code
_entity_poly.pdbx_strand_id
1 'polypeptide(L)'
;WMSLAGAMGGHTVVSKLILLFGTDEQKQKYLPRMATGELRATRALTEPGGGSDLQAMRTSARRDGGEYVINGSKTWISNARRSDL
;
A
#
# COMPACT_ATOMS: atom_id res chain seq x y z
N TRP A 1 16.20 -3.86 -11.54
CA TRP A 1 16.64 -2.46 -11.71
C TRP A 1 15.43 -1.56 -11.50
N MET A 2 15.42 -0.67 -10.49
CA MET A 2 14.37 0.34 -10.33
C MET A 2 14.98 1.71 -10.56
N SER A 3 14.34 2.50 -11.40
CA SER A 3 14.73 3.89 -11.64
C SER A 3 14.27 4.78 -10.47
N LEU A 4 14.89 5.96 -10.36
CA LEU A 4 14.54 6.96 -9.34
C LEU A 4 13.05 7.33 -9.37
N ALA A 5 12.45 7.44 -10.56
CA ALA A 5 11.02 7.70 -10.70
C ALA A 5 10.15 6.55 -10.16
N GLY A 6 10.55 5.30 -10.41
CA GLY A 6 9.84 4.13 -9.89
C GLY A 6 9.86 4.02 -8.36
N ALA A 7 10.84 4.62 -7.70
CA ALA A 7 10.95 4.62 -6.24
C ALA A 7 9.88 5.48 -5.53
N MET A 8 9.35 6.50 -6.22
CA MET A 8 8.39 7.47 -5.66
C MET A 8 6.97 7.37 -6.25
N GLY A 9 6.80 6.77 -7.44
CA GLY A 9 5.50 6.74 -8.12
C GLY A 9 4.42 6.04 -7.29
N GLY A 10 4.73 4.88 -6.70
CA GLY A 10 3.82 4.17 -5.80
C GLY A 10 3.48 4.98 -4.54
N HIS A 11 4.48 5.65 -3.97
CA HIS A 11 4.33 6.48 -2.78
C HIS A 11 3.38 7.65 -3.02
N THR A 12 3.52 8.38 -4.13
CA THR A 12 2.61 9.48 -4.48
C THR A 12 1.16 9.03 -4.63
N VAL A 13 0.91 7.85 -5.21
CA VAL A 13 -0.45 7.33 -5.31
C VAL A 13 -1.03 7.03 -3.92
N VAL A 14 -0.26 6.41 -3.02
CA VAL A 14 -0.72 6.15 -1.65
C VAL A 14 -0.99 7.45 -0.89
N SER A 15 -0.10 8.45 -0.99
CA SER A 15 -0.32 9.78 -0.39
C SER A 15 -1.64 10.39 -0.86
N LYS A 16 -1.96 10.26 -2.16
CA LYS A 16 -3.20 10.78 -2.72
C LYS A 16 -4.43 10.00 -2.23
N LEU A 17 -4.34 8.68 -2.08
CA LEU A 17 -5.43 7.87 -1.52
C LEU A 17 -5.74 8.27 -0.07
N ILE A 18 -4.71 8.45 0.77
CA ILE A 18 -4.90 8.91 2.15
C ILE A 18 -5.47 10.33 2.19
N LEU A 19 -5.02 11.22 1.31
CA LEU A 19 -5.54 12.58 1.24
C LEU A 19 -7.03 12.63 0.85
N LEU A 20 -7.44 11.81 -0.13
CA LEU A 20 -8.81 11.81 -0.65
C LEU A 20 -9.80 11.01 0.22
N PHE A 21 -9.37 9.87 0.77
CA PHE A 21 -10.25 8.88 1.39
C PHE A 21 -9.89 8.56 2.84
N GLY A 22 -8.73 9.02 3.32
CA GLY A 22 -8.32 8.81 4.70
C GLY A 22 -9.17 9.64 5.67
N THR A 23 -9.33 9.10 6.87
CA THR A 23 -9.80 9.86 8.04
C THR A 23 -8.78 10.93 8.43
N ASP A 24 -9.19 11.91 9.22
CA ASP A 24 -8.27 12.96 9.66
C ASP A 24 -7.16 12.39 10.55
N GLU A 25 -7.46 11.37 11.35
CA GLU A 25 -6.47 10.63 12.13
C GLU A 25 -5.43 9.93 11.22
N GLN A 26 -5.86 9.30 10.13
CA GLN A 26 -4.95 8.66 9.18
C GLN A 26 -4.09 9.69 8.44
N LYS A 27 -4.67 10.82 8.02
CA LYS A 27 -3.93 11.90 7.36
C LYS A 27 -2.84 12.45 8.27
N GLN A 28 -3.19 12.79 9.52
CA GLN A 28 -2.23 13.34 10.48
C GLN A 28 -1.14 12.33 10.86
N LYS A 29 -1.49 11.04 10.97
CA LYS A 29 -0.54 10.00 11.33
C LYS A 29 0.51 9.73 10.23
N TYR A 30 0.12 9.77 8.96
CA TYR A 30 0.97 9.28 7.87
C TYR A 30 1.53 10.40 6.98
N LEU A 31 0.72 11.37 6.56
CA LEU A 31 1.13 12.33 5.51
C LEU A 31 2.36 13.18 5.88
N PRO A 32 2.53 13.69 7.12
CA PRO A 32 3.72 14.46 7.47
C PRO A 32 5.02 13.68 7.32
N ARG A 33 5.05 12.42 7.78
CA ARG A 33 6.23 11.53 7.68
C ARG A 33 6.44 11.00 6.25
N MET A 34 5.37 10.89 5.49
CA MET A 34 5.44 10.57 4.06
C MET A 34 6.07 11.71 3.26
N ALA A 35 5.72 12.97 3.57
CA ALA A 35 6.24 14.14 2.87
C ALA A 35 7.75 14.32 3.02
N THR A 36 8.33 13.94 4.17
CA THR A 36 9.78 13.97 4.40
C THR A 36 10.51 12.74 3.82
N GLY A 37 9.77 11.71 3.43
CA GLY A 37 10.33 10.42 3.00
C GLY A 37 10.80 9.52 4.16
N GLU A 38 10.61 9.94 5.42
CA GLU A 38 10.88 9.10 6.60
C GLU A 38 9.99 7.84 6.58
N LEU A 39 8.72 8.00 6.20
CA LEU A 39 7.80 6.90 5.96
C LEU A 39 7.55 6.76 4.46
N ARG A 40 8.00 5.66 3.87
CA ARG A 40 7.69 5.34 2.47
C ARG A 40 6.52 4.38 2.40
N ALA A 41 5.76 4.47 1.31
CA ALA A 41 4.58 3.63 1.11
C ALA A 41 4.53 3.03 -0.29
N THR A 42 3.86 1.89 -0.43
CA THR A 42 3.66 1.24 -1.74
C THR A 42 2.29 0.59 -1.87
N ARG A 43 1.90 0.25 -3.11
CA ARG A 43 0.62 -0.39 -3.40
C ARG A 43 0.80 -1.89 -3.61
N ALA A 44 -0.01 -2.69 -2.92
CA ALA A 44 0.05 -4.15 -2.95
C ALA A 44 -1.22 -4.78 -3.57
N LEU A 45 -1.37 -4.69 -4.90
CA LEU A 45 -2.57 -5.17 -5.60
C LEU A 45 -2.38 -6.56 -6.23
N THR A 46 -1.35 -6.70 -7.06
CA THR A 46 -1.09 -7.90 -7.88
C THR A 46 -0.87 -9.15 -7.04
N GLU A 47 -1.51 -10.25 -7.45
CA GLU A 47 -1.34 -11.59 -6.88
C GLU A 47 -0.64 -12.53 -7.85
N PRO A 48 -0.06 -13.64 -7.38
CA PRO A 48 0.49 -14.67 -8.27
C PRO A 48 -0.50 -15.18 -9.32
N GLY A 49 -1.81 -15.16 -9.00
CA GLY A 49 -2.88 -15.56 -9.91
C GLY A 49 -3.33 -14.49 -10.92
N GLY A 50 -2.91 -13.23 -10.78
CA GLY A 50 -3.32 -12.18 -11.70
C GLY A 50 -3.03 -10.75 -11.22
N GLY A 51 -2.67 -9.88 -12.17
CA GLY A 51 -2.56 -8.43 -11.96
C GLY A 51 -3.59 -7.60 -12.73
N SER A 52 -4.20 -8.18 -13.78
CA SER A 52 -5.27 -7.55 -14.57
C SER A 52 -6.64 -7.87 -14.01
N ASP A 53 -6.93 -9.16 -13.78
CA ASP A 53 -8.17 -9.60 -13.14
C ASP A 53 -8.04 -9.54 -11.62
N LEU A 54 -8.14 -8.32 -11.07
CA LEU A 54 -8.08 -8.09 -9.63
C LEU A 54 -9.32 -8.60 -8.90
N GLN A 55 -10.45 -8.80 -9.60
CA GLN A 55 -11.68 -9.29 -8.97
C GLN A 55 -11.54 -10.74 -8.49
N ALA A 56 -10.66 -11.52 -9.12
CA ALA A 56 -10.32 -12.89 -8.75
C ALA A 56 -9.29 -13.01 -7.60
N MET A 57 -8.96 -11.92 -6.90
CA MET A 57 -7.99 -11.95 -5.80
C MET A 57 -8.41 -12.88 -4.66
N ARG A 58 -7.41 -13.49 -4.02
CA ARG A 58 -7.59 -14.45 -2.92
C ARG A 58 -7.15 -13.89 -1.57
N THR A 59 -6.35 -12.83 -1.54
CA THR A 59 -6.02 -12.15 -0.27
C THR A 59 -7.31 -11.69 0.40
N SER A 60 -7.54 -12.16 1.62
CA SER A 60 -8.73 -11.85 2.41
C SER A 60 -8.34 -11.09 3.68
N ALA A 61 -9.26 -10.24 4.15
CA ALA A 61 -9.18 -9.56 5.44
C ALA A 61 -10.46 -9.87 6.22
N ARG A 62 -10.40 -10.86 7.11
CA ARG A 62 -11.54 -11.24 7.95
C ARG A 62 -11.51 -10.43 9.23
N ARG A 63 -12.63 -9.79 9.57
CA ARG A 63 -12.77 -9.12 10.87
C ARG A 63 -12.83 -10.16 11.99
N ASP A 64 -11.99 -9.96 13.01
CA ASP A 64 -11.96 -10.77 14.23
C ASP A 64 -11.92 -9.82 15.43
N GLY A 65 -13.09 -9.60 16.03
CA GLY A 65 -13.28 -8.57 17.06
C GLY A 65 -12.92 -7.16 16.56
N GLY A 66 -11.88 -6.57 17.17
CA GLY A 66 -11.37 -5.23 16.87
C GLY A 66 -10.33 -5.17 15.75
N GLU A 67 -9.90 -6.31 15.20
CA GLU A 67 -8.80 -6.40 14.26
C GLU A 67 -9.20 -7.08 12.95
N TYR A 68 -8.33 -6.98 11.94
CA TYR A 68 -8.45 -7.72 10.69
C TYR A 68 -7.34 -8.77 10.60
N VAL A 69 -7.73 -10.04 10.42
CA VAL A 69 -6.80 -11.13 10.13
C VAL A 69 -6.63 -11.22 8.62
N ILE A 70 -5.41 -10.93 8.15
CA ILE A 70 -5.08 -10.92 6.73
C ILE A 70 -4.45 -12.26 6.33
N ASN A 71 -4.96 -12.90 5.28
CA ASN A 71 -4.42 -14.14 4.74
C ASN A 71 -4.37 -14.10 3.21
N GLY A 72 -3.22 -14.42 2.63
CA GLY A 72 -3.01 -14.46 1.17
C GLY A 72 -1.56 -14.17 0.80
N SER A 73 -1.34 -13.82 -0.47
CA SER A 73 -0.02 -13.44 -0.96
C SER A 73 -0.12 -12.40 -2.07
N LYS A 74 0.87 -11.51 -2.13
CA LYS A 74 1.06 -10.50 -3.18
C LYS A 74 2.40 -10.72 -3.86
N THR A 75 2.53 -10.30 -5.11
CA THR A 75 3.78 -10.38 -5.86
C THR A 75 3.96 -9.16 -6.75
N TRP A 76 5.19 -8.93 -7.22
CA TRP A 76 5.57 -7.75 -8.02
C TRP A 76 5.40 -6.40 -7.29
N ILE A 77 5.45 -6.41 -5.96
CA ILE A 77 5.27 -5.20 -5.15
C ILE A 77 6.57 -4.41 -5.10
N SER A 78 6.59 -3.31 -5.86
CA SER A 78 7.75 -2.45 -5.95
C SER A 78 8.01 -1.72 -4.63
N ASN A 79 9.27 -1.63 -4.21
CA ASN A 79 9.71 -1.04 -2.94
C ASN A 79 9.19 -1.71 -1.65
N ALA A 80 8.57 -2.90 -1.70
CA ALA A 80 7.99 -3.56 -0.53
C ALA A 80 8.92 -3.63 0.69
N ARG A 81 10.23 -3.87 0.50
CA ARG A 81 11.21 -3.91 1.60
C ARG A 81 11.53 -2.53 2.22
N ARG A 82 11.34 -1.45 1.47
CA ARG A 82 11.71 -0.09 1.87
C ARG A 82 10.49 0.77 2.24
N SER A 83 9.29 0.19 2.15
CA SER A 83 8.02 0.84 2.44
C SER A 83 7.47 0.18 3.69
N ASP A 84 7.34 0.96 4.75
CA ASP A 84 6.77 0.51 6.02
C ASP A 84 5.26 0.83 6.10
N LEU A 85 4.66 1.17 4.94
CA LEU A 85 3.22 1.39 4.72
C LEU A 85 2.75 0.88 3.34
#